data_AF-A0AA47MI01-F1
#
_entry.id   AF-A0AA47MI01-F1
#
_cell.length_a   1.000
_cell.length_b   1.000
_cell.length_c   1.000
_cell.angle_alpha   90.00
_cell.angle_beta   90.00
_cell.angle_gamma   90.00
#
_symmetry.space_group_name_H-M   'P 1'
#
loop_
_entity.id
_entity.type
_entity.pdbx_description
1 polymer ?
#
loop_
_entity_poly.entity_id
_entity_poly.type
_entity_poly.pdbx_seq_one_letter_code
_entity_poly.pdbx_strand_id
1 'polypeptide(L)'
;MRAVLSLSLLLVMCTASPAPGVQVKDGDRSFPLQAVETLKDLMDVDSPVNPRLAWTGVAMVCQDPNLPQVFQPVCREREAALTFSRLVDVLKVRDACEICANPSCFGCLT
;
A
#
# COMPACT_ATOMS: atom_id res chain seq x y z
N MET A 1 27.46 -28.90 16.73
CA MET A 1 26.69 -28.00 17.62
C MET A 1 26.41 -26.64 16.96
N ARG A 2 27.40 -25.91 16.44
CA ARG A 2 27.20 -24.63 15.74
C ARG A 2 26.31 -24.71 14.49
N ALA A 3 26.54 -25.71 13.63
CA ALA A 3 25.74 -25.89 12.41
C ALA A 3 24.25 -26.17 12.69
N VAL A 4 23.95 -26.87 13.79
CA VAL A 4 22.57 -27.18 14.19
C VAL A 4 21.85 -25.92 14.66
N LEU A 5 22.53 -25.08 15.45
CA LEU A 5 22.03 -23.78 15.92
C LEU A 5 21.76 -22.81 14.76
N SER A 6 22.64 -22.80 13.75
CA SER A 6 22.47 -21.98 12.54
C SER A 6 21.28 -22.44 11.70
N LEU A 7 21.08 -23.75 11.55
CA LEU A 7 19.96 -24.30 10.79
C LEU A 7 18.62 -24.03 11.48
N SER A 8 18.57 -24.17 12.81
CA SER A 8 17.37 -23.85 13.59
C SER A 8 17.00 -22.37 13.51
N LEU A 9 17.99 -21.46 13.49
CA LEU A 9 17.72 -20.02 13.40
C LEU A 9 17.14 -19.63 12.04
N LEU A 10 17.61 -20.24 10.95
CA LEU A 10 17.09 -20.02 9.59
C LEU A 10 15.65 -20.55 9.42
N LEU A 11 15.32 -21.69 10.03
CA LEU A 11 13.98 -22.27 10.00
C LEU A 11 12.96 -21.42 10.77
N VAL A 12 13.35 -20.85 11.92
CA VAL A 12 12.49 -19.96 12.73
C VAL A 12 12.20 -18.62 12.04
N MET A 13 13.17 -18.07 11.30
CA MET A 13 12.91 -16.87 10.48
C MET A 13 11.98 -17.11 9.30
N CYS A 14 11.85 -18.36 8.83
CA CYS A 14 11.01 -18.70 7.68
C CYS A 14 9.51 -18.88 8.05
N THR A 15 9.21 -19.13 9.33
CA THR A 15 7.82 -19.34 9.80
C THR A 15 7.09 -18.06 10.20
N ALA A 16 7.79 -16.92 10.32
CA ALA A 16 7.20 -15.62 10.56
C ALA A 16 6.80 -14.95 9.24
N SER A 17 6.01 -15.65 8.42
CA SER A 17 5.27 -14.97 7.35
C SER A 17 4.12 -14.25 8.03
N PRO A 18 4.08 -12.90 8.10
CA PRO A 18 2.89 -12.21 8.55
C PRO A 18 1.72 -12.71 7.70
N ALA A 19 0.58 -12.99 8.34
CA ALA A 19 -0.65 -13.39 7.66
C ALA A 19 -0.87 -12.47 6.45
N PRO A 20 -1.36 -12.97 5.30
CA PRO A 20 -1.64 -12.11 4.16
C PRO A 20 -2.62 -11.04 4.63
N GLY A 21 -2.10 -9.81 4.79
CA GLY A 21 -2.88 -8.67 5.25
C GLY A 21 -3.94 -8.31 4.22
N VAL A 22 -4.85 -7.42 4.59
CA VAL A 22 -5.83 -6.89 3.65
C VAL A 22 -5.11 -6.23 2.48
N GLN A 23 -5.56 -6.52 1.26
CA GLN A 23 -5.00 -6.02 0.02
C GLN A 23 -6.03 -5.11 -0.66
N VAL A 24 -5.57 -4.03 -1.29
CA VAL A 24 -6.37 -3.15 -2.14
C VAL A 24 -6.09 -3.47 -3.61
N LYS A 25 -7.13 -3.71 -4.40
CA LYS A 25 -7.05 -4.00 -5.83
C LYS A 25 -7.30 -2.77 -6.69
N ASP A 26 -6.47 -2.60 -7.72
CA ASP A 26 -6.67 -1.66 -8.83
C ASP A 26 -6.42 -2.41 -10.15
N GLY A 27 -7.51 -2.84 -10.80
CA GLY A 27 -7.44 -3.78 -11.92
C GLY A 27 -6.83 -5.12 -11.50
N ASP A 28 -5.79 -5.55 -12.21
CA ASP A 28 -5.08 -6.81 -11.94
C ASP A 28 -4.00 -6.69 -10.85
N ARG A 29 -3.72 -5.47 -10.39
CA ARG A 29 -2.68 -5.19 -9.38
C ARG A 29 -3.28 -5.22 -7.98
N SER A 30 -2.50 -5.72 -7.02
CA SER A 30 -2.89 -5.77 -5.60
C SER A 30 -1.81 -5.11 -4.76
N PHE A 31 -2.22 -4.25 -3.83
CA PHE A 31 -1.36 -3.46 -2.97
C PHE A 31 -1.67 -3.77 -1.50
N PRO A 32 -0.69 -3.93 -0.61
CA PRO A 32 -0.95 -4.09 0.81
C PRO A 32 -1.67 -2.86 1.38
N LEU A 33 -2.70 -3.07 2.20
CA LEU A 33 -3.47 -1.99 2.83
C LEU A 33 -2.56 -0.98 3.53
N GLN A 34 -1.61 -1.47 4.33
CA GLN A 34 -0.64 -0.63 5.05
C GLN A 34 0.19 0.26 4.10
N ALA A 35 0.52 -0.24 2.90
CA ALA A 35 1.22 0.56 1.91
C ALA A 35 0.32 1.67 1.35
N VAL A 36 -0.96 1.37 1.11
CA VAL A 36 -1.95 2.35 0.63
C VAL A 36 -2.27 3.41 1.70
N GLU A 37 -2.25 3.06 2.98
CA GLU A 37 -2.35 4.01 4.10
C GLU A 37 -1.16 4.96 4.12
N THR A 38 0.06 4.43 4.00
CA THR A 38 1.26 5.28 3.88
C THR A 38 1.17 6.19 2.66
N LEU A 39 0.67 5.69 1.52
CA LEU A 39 0.45 6.51 0.33
C LEU A 39 -0.56 7.63 0.57
N LYS A 40 -1.67 7.35 1.28
CA LYS A 40 -2.66 8.36 1.67
C LYS A 40 -2.03 9.46 2.51
N ASP A 41 -1.22 9.10 3.50
CA ASP A 41 -0.54 10.04 4.39
C ASP A 41 0.46 10.92 3.61
N LEU A 42 1.24 10.32 2.69
CA LEU A 42 2.16 11.05 1.80
C LEU A 42 1.44 11.99 0.83
N MET A 43 0.18 11.72 0.51
CA MET A 43 -0.64 12.56 -0.38
C MET A 43 -1.40 13.68 0.36
N ASP A 44 -1.32 13.77 1.69
CA ASP A 44 -1.98 14.79 2.55
C ASP A 44 -3.46 15.04 2.18
N VAL A 45 -4.22 13.96 2.04
CA VAL A 45 -5.61 14.01 1.54
C VAL A 45 -6.63 14.44 2.62
N ASP A 46 -6.19 14.69 3.85
CA ASP A 46 -7.06 15.20 4.92
C ASP A 46 -7.31 16.73 4.84
N SER A 47 -6.57 17.45 4.00
CA SER A 47 -6.93 18.80 3.57
C SER A 47 -7.94 18.78 2.41
N PRO A 48 -8.83 19.78 2.25
CA PRO A 48 -9.70 19.89 1.08
C PRO A 48 -8.85 20.23 -0.16
N VAL A 49 -8.15 19.24 -0.72
CA VAL A 49 -7.17 19.48 -1.79
C VAL A 49 -7.86 19.53 -3.15
N ASN A 50 -7.68 20.67 -3.82
CA ASN A 50 -8.00 20.90 -5.22
C ASN A 50 -7.39 19.79 -6.11
N PRO A 51 -8.15 19.09 -6.96
CA PRO A 51 -7.67 17.98 -7.80
C PRO A 51 -6.44 18.31 -8.67
N ARG A 52 -6.20 19.59 -8.96
CA ARG A 52 -5.00 20.05 -9.70
C ARG A 52 -3.69 19.98 -8.89
N LEU A 53 -3.75 20.03 -7.55
CA LEU A 53 -2.57 19.83 -6.71
C LEU A 53 -2.09 18.37 -6.69
N ALA A 54 -2.98 17.42 -7.03
CA ALA A 54 -2.67 15.99 -7.02
C ALA A 54 -1.56 15.61 -8.02
N TRP A 55 -1.47 16.28 -9.18
CA TRP A 55 -0.45 15.96 -10.19
C TRP A 55 0.96 16.39 -9.77
N THR A 56 1.10 17.60 -9.22
CA THR A 56 2.37 18.08 -8.64
C THR A 56 2.75 17.31 -7.37
N GLY A 57 1.75 16.85 -6.61
CA GLY A 57 1.95 15.99 -5.45
C GLY A 57 2.56 14.64 -5.83
N VAL A 58 2.11 14.00 -6.91
CA VAL A 58 2.58 12.66 -7.30
C VAL A 58 4.07 12.61 -7.64
N ALA A 59 4.61 13.64 -8.29
CA ALA A 59 6.05 13.70 -8.56
C ALA A 59 6.88 13.79 -7.27
N MET A 60 6.37 14.51 -6.26
CA MET A 60 7.00 14.58 -4.93
C MET A 60 6.85 13.26 -4.17
N VAL A 61 5.65 12.64 -4.19
CA VAL A 61 5.39 11.33 -3.60
C VAL A 61 6.33 10.25 -4.17
N CYS A 62 6.55 10.26 -5.48
CA CYS A 62 7.47 9.33 -6.15
C CYS A 62 8.94 9.51 -5.79
N GLN A 63 9.32 10.67 -5.25
CA GLN A 63 10.68 10.96 -4.77
C GLN A 63 10.78 10.86 -3.23
N ASP A 64 9.66 10.63 -2.54
CA ASP A 64 9.64 10.52 -1.09
C ASP A 64 10.34 9.23 -0.65
N PRO A 65 11.35 9.31 0.24
CA PRO A 65 12.08 8.13 0.70
C PRO A 65 11.21 7.15 1.50
N ASN A 66 10.06 7.60 2.02
CA ASN A 66 9.11 6.77 2.74
C ASN A 66 8.08 6.09 1.83
N LEU A 67 8.10 6.36 0.52
CA LEU A 67 7.18 5.71 -0.41
C LEU A 67 7.40 4.19 -0.41
N PRO A 68 6.37 3.37 -0.13
CA PRO A 68 6.51 1.92 -0.18
C PRO A 68 6.96 1.42 -1.56
N GLN A 69 7.92 0.49 -1.57
CA GLN A 69 8.56 0.00 -2.80
C GLN A 69 7.57 -0.57 -3.83
N VAL A 70 6.42 -1.07 -3.38
CA VAL A 70 5.35 -1.60 -4.25
C VAL A 70 4.80 -0.56 -5.24
N PHE A 71 4.98 0.75 -4.96
CA PHE A 71 4.53 1.83 -5.85
C PHE A 71 5.60 2.32 -6.85
N GLN A 72 6.84 1.85 -6.74
CA GLN A 72 7.91 2.22 -7.67
C GLN A 72 7.63 1.89 -9.14
N PRO A 73 6.93 0.78 -9.48
CA PRO A 73 6.47 0.55 -10.84
C PRO A 73 5.44 1.60 -11.30
N VAL A 74 4.51 1.97 -10.41
CA VAL A 74 3.45 2.97 -10.70
C VAL A 74 4.05 4.33 -11.01
N CYS A 75 5.10 4.74 -10.30
CA CYS A 75 5.80 6.02 -10.55
C CYS A 75 6.39 6.16 -11.96
N ARG A 76 6.56 5.07 -12.71
CA ARG A 76 7.05 5.08 -14.09
C ARG A 76 5.92 5.15 -15.11
N GLU A 77 4.67 5.04 -14.67
CA GLU A 77 3.49 5.08 -15.52
C GLU A 77 3.11 6.54 -15.83
N ARG A 78 2.63 6.79 -17.05
CA ARG A 78 2.10 8.12 -17.42
C ARG A 78 0.88 8.51 -16.57
N GLU A 79 0.16 7.52 -16.07
CA GLU A 79 -1.07 7.68 -15.30
C GLU A 79 -0.87 7.43 -13.79
N ALA A 80 0.37 7.55 -13.29
CA ALA A 80 0.70 7.36 -11.87
C ALA A 80 -0.23 8.13 -10.94
N ALA A 81 -0.53 9.39 -11.30
CA ALA A 81 -1.43 10.25 -10.54
C ALA A 81 -2.86 9.71 -10.44
N LEU A 82 -3.38 9.12 -11.52
CA LEU A 82 -4.72 8.52 -11.54
C LEU A 82 -4.75 7.24 -10.71
N THR A 83 -3.71 6.39 -10.84
CA THR A 83 -3.58 5.17 -10.04
C THR A 83 -3.52 5.50 -8.55
N PHE A 84 -2.67 6.44 -8.13
CA PHE A 84 -2.58 6.84 -6.72
C PHE A 84 -3.87 7.46 -6.20
N SER A 85 -4.54 8.32 -6.98
CA SER A 85 -5.84 8.86 -6.61
C SER A 85 -6.86 7.75 -6.36
N ARG A 86 -6.99 6.77 -7.25
CA ARG A 86 -7.94 5.65 -7.08
C ARG A 86 -7.63 4.82 -5.83
N LEU A 87 -6.34 4.55 -5.57
CA LEU A 87 -5.93 3.79 -4.40
C LEU A 87 -6.25 4.52 -3.09
N VAL A 88 -5.99 5.83 -3.02
CA VAL A 88 -6.30 6.62 -1.82
C VAL A 88 -7.81 6.84 -1.67
N ASP A 89 -8.55 6.96 -2.78
CA ASP A 89 -10.01 7.08 -2.76
C ASP A 89 -10.68 5.86 -2.09
N VAL A 90 -10.09 4.66 -2.18
CA VAL A 90 -10.56 3.47 -1.45
C VAL A 90 -10.56 3.67 0.06
N LEU A 91 -9.63 4.46 0.59
CA LEU A 91 -9.44 4.74 2.02
C LEU A 91 -10.11 6.03 2.51
N LYS A 92 -10.91 6.71 1.67
CA LYS A 92 -11.63 7.93 2.07
C LYS A 92 -12.70 7.68 3.12
N VAL A 93 -13.36 6.52 3.06
CA VAL A 93 -14.21 6.06 4.16
C VAL A 93 -13.28 5.37 5.14
N ARG A 94 -13.09 5.98 6.31
CA ARG A 94 -12.30 5.38 7.40
C ARG A 94 -12.78 3.94 7.62
N ASP A 95 -11.83 3.05 7.86
CA ASP A 95 -12.05 1.64 8.15
C ASP A 95 -12.63 0.82 6.97
N ALA A 96 -12.81 1.39 5.77
CA ALA A 96 -13.48 0.69 4.65
C ALA A 96 -12.83 -0.64 4.26
N CYS A 97 -11.51 -0.77 4.38
CA CYS A 97 -10.82 -2.03 4.20
C CYS A 97 -10.67 -2.85 5.49
N GLU A 98 -10.81 -2.25 6.67
CA GLU A 98 -10.82 -2.97 7.95
C GLU A 98 -12.14 -3.69 8.19
N ILE A 99 -13.26 -3.04 7.86
CA ILE A 99 -14.62 -3.60 7.91
C ILE A 99 -15.08 -4.18 6.56
N CYS A 100 -14.19 -4.22 5.57
CA CYS A 100 -14.42 -4.88 4.28
C CYS A 100 -15.67 -4.35 3.55
N ALA A 101 -15.93 -3.05 3.70
CA ALA A 101 -17.07 -2.35 3.12
C ALA A 101 -16.80 -1.84 1.70
N ASN A 102 -15.54 -1.88 1.24
CA ASN A 102 -15.18 -1.51 -0.12
C ASN A 102 -14.78 -2.76 -0.94
N PRO A 103 -15.36 -2.98 -2.13
CA PRO A 103 -15.12 -4.16 -2.96
C PRO A 103 -13.69 -4.27 -3.50
N SER A 104 -12.90 -3.18 -3.43
CA SER A 104 -11.49 -3.20 -3.77
C SER A 104 -10.63 -3.83 -2.67
N CYS A 105 -11.16 -4.09 -1.47
CA CYS A 105 -10.42 -4.70 -0.36
C CYS A 105 -10.59 -6.23 -0.36
N PHE A 106 -9.48 -6.97 -0.30
CA PHE A 106 -9.41 -8.44 -0.36
C PHE A 106 -8.57 -8.99 0.79
N GLY A 107 -8.73 -10.27 1.14
CA GLY A 107 -7.97 -10.88 2.25
C GLY A 107 -8.54 -10.57 3.63
N CYS A 108 -9.73 -9.98 3.68
CA CYS A 108 -10.52 -9.83 4.89
C CYS A 108 -10.88 -11.19 5.52
N LEU A 109 -10.78 -11.29 6.85
CA LEU A 109 -11.35 -12.40 7.61
C LEU A 109 -12.87 -12.20 7.68
N THR A 110 -13.61 -12.99 6.92
CA THR A 110 -15.08 -13.07 6.99
C THR A 110 -15.53 -13.90 8.17
#